data_AF-A0A510XYM1-F1
#
_entry.id   AF-A0A510XYM1-F1
#
_cell.length_a   1.000
_cell.length_b   1.000
_cell.length_c   1.000
_cell.angle_alpha   90.00
_cell.angle_beta   90.00
_cell.angle_gamma   90.00
#
_symmetry.space_group_name_H-M   'P 1'
#
loop_
_entity.id
_entity.type
_entity.pdbx_description
1 polymer ?
#
loop_
_entity_poly.entity_id
_entity_poly.type
_entity_poly.pdbx_seq_one_letter_code
_entity_poly.pdbx_strand_id
1 'polypeptide(L)'
;MKKYLIGSLLVCGSFTSHATIVEMQTSQGVIEINLFDEQAPNTVANFLSYIEDDAYNETVIHRSITDFVIQGGGFTFSDSLDPITTRPAVINEPVLSNVKGTIAMAKLANDENSATSQWFFNMVDNSTTLDIQNGGYTVFGQITAQSQPTLDNISALVHCSDIPVVDITSDQCSSSDVTISSANLVTINSVVVLDDNPASSTGLNPTNNTLIAQEDTSDDAISSTSSGGVLGGFWLLIAFFVSVNRLKRTH
;
A
#
# COMPACT_ATOMS: atom_id res chain seq x y z
N MET A 1 12.27 18.59 64.53
CA MET A 1 12.95 18.01 63.35
C MET A 1 11.96 17.10 62.64
N LYS A 2 11.39 17.51 61.49
CA LYS A 2 10.63 16.61 60.60
C LYS A 2 11.05 16.95 59.17
N LYS A 3 11.91 16.10 58.61
CA LYS A 3 12.37 16.17 57.22
C LYS A 3 11.32 15.45 56.38
N TYR A 4 10.67 16.16 55.46
CA TYR A 4 9.81 15.55 54.47
C TYR A 4 10.67 15.19 53.26
N LEU A 5 10.81 13.90 52.99
CA LEU A 5 11.46 13.38 51.79
C LEU A 5 10.39 13.33 50.69
N ILE A 6 10.52 14.17 49.67
CA ILE A 6 9.71 14.09 48.45
C ILE A 6 10.44 13.12 47.53
N GLY A 7 9.94 11.89 47.42
CA GLY A 7 10.40 10.90 46.45
C GLY A 7 9.83 11.25 45.09
N SER A 8 10.71 11.58 44.13
CA SER A 8 10.34 11.79 42.74
C SER A 8 10.02 10.43 42.10
N LEU A 9 8.77 10.23 41.70
CA LEU A 9 8.32 9.03 40.99
C LEU A 9 8.71 9.19 39.50
N LEU A 10 9.78 8.54 39.09
CA LEU A 10 10.17 8.41 37.69
C LEU A 10 9.17 7.47 37.01
N VAL A 11 8.21 8.03 36.28
CA VAL A 11 7.34 7.28 35.38
C VAL A 11 8.19 6.90 34.17
N CYS A 12 8.72 5.68 34.17
CA CYS A 12 9.18 5.05 32.93
C CYS A 12 7.93 4.82 32.07
N GLY A 13 7.74 5.65 31.04
CA GLY A 13 6.83 5.31 29.95
C GLY A 13 7.38 4.07 29.26
N SER A 14 6.70 2.94 29.42
CA SER A 14 6.92 1.78 28.57
C SER A 14 6.52 2.19 27.16
N PHE A 15 7.51 2.30 26.26
CA PHE A 15 7.20 2.28 24.83
C PHE A 15 6.64 0.90 24.53
N THR A 16 5.36 0.84 24.22
CA THR A 16 4.74 -0.38 23.72
C THR A 16 5.25 -0.62 22.30
N SER A 17 5.62 -1.85 22.02
CA SER A 17 6.07 -2.37 20.73
C SER A 17 4.82 -2.81 19.96
N HIS A 18 4.64 -2.36 18.70
CA HIS A 18 3.39 -2.44 17.92
C HIS A 18 3.45 -3.16 16.56
N ALA A 19 2.44 -4.02 16.35
CA ALA A 19 2.11 -4.82 15.19
C ALA A 19 0.69 -5.34 15.28
N THR A 20 -0.16 -4.88 14.38
CA THR A 20 -1.59 -5.24 14.29
C THR A 20 -1.80 -6.28 13.19
N ILE A 21 -2.64 -7.30 13.39
CA ILE A 21 -3.02 -8.28 12.35
C ILE A 21 -4.36 -7.87 11.72
N VAL A 22 -4.36 -7.73 10.40
CA VAL A 22 -5.54 -7.40 9.59
C VAL A 22 -5.89 -8.56 8.67
N GLU A 23 -7.18 -8.90 8.59
CA GLU A 23 -7.74 -9.81 7.59
C GLU A 23 -8.49 -9.00 6.53
N MET A 24 -8.12 -9.22 5.27
CA MET A 24 -8.81 -8.71 4.09
C MET A 24 -9.48 -9.87 3.37
N GLN A 25 -10.82 -9.90 3.39
CA GLN A 25 -11.60 -10.88 2.64
C GLN A 25 -11.85 -10.36 1.23
N THR A 26 -11.39 -11.13 0.24
CA THR A 26 -11.63 -10.82 -1.17
C THR A 26 -12.46 -11.92 -1.81
N SER A 27 -13.09 -11.61 -2.94
CA SER A 27 -13.74 -12.61 -3.79
C SER A 27 -12.82 -13.74 -4.27
N GLN A 28 -11.49 -13.57 -4.20
CA GLN A 28 -10.49 -14.56 -4.61
C GLN A 28 -9.86 -15.32 -3.43
N GLY A 29 -10.26 -15.02 -2.20
CA GLY A 29 -9.72 -15.62 -0.98
C GLY A 29 -9.35 -14.58 0.09
N VAL A 30 -8.78 -15.08 1.18
CA VAL A 30 -8.38 -14.28 2.33
C VAL A 30 -6.92 -13.84 2.20
N ILE A 31 -6.64 -12.60 2.63
CA ILE A 31 -5.28 -12.05 2.78
C ILE A 31 -5.14 -11.56 4.21
N GLU A 32 -4.26 -12.21 4.98
CA GLU A 32 -3.86 -11.79 6.31
C GLU A 32 -2.56 -10.99 6.24
N ILE A 33 -2.55 -9.83 6.90
CA ILE A 33 -1.49 -8.83 6.85
C ILE A 33 -1.04 -8.54 8.28
N ASN A 34 0.25 -8.68 8.54
CA ASN A 34 0.88 -8.19 9.76
C ASN A 34 1.39 -6.78 9.49
N LEU A 35 0.92 -5.80 10.26
CA LEU A 35 1.33 -4.41 10.13
C LEU A 35 2.62 -4.12 10.89
N PHE A 36 3.37 -3.12 10.41
CA PHE A 36 4.64 -2.66 10.95
C PHE A 36 4.44 -1.33 11.69
N ASP A 37 3.60 -1.35 12.73
CA ASP A 37 3.15 -0.16 13.45
C ASP A 37 4.31 0.63 14.08
N GLU A 38 5.44 0.00 14.40
CA GLU A 38 6.64 0.70 14.88
C GLU A 38 7.44 1.39 13.78
N GLN A 39 7.57 0.76 12.62
CA GLN A 39 8.43 1.26 11.54
C GLN A 39 7.70 2.27 10.65
N ALA A 40 6.37 2.21 10.58
CA ALA A 40 5.52 3.11 9.80
C ALA A 40 4.26 3.55 10.58
N PRO A 41 4.39 4.18 11.76
CA PRO A 41 3.27 4.46 12.66
C PRO A 41 2.20 5.37 12.05
N ASN A 42 2.59 6.40 11.29
CA ASN A 42 1.60 7.31 10.68
C ASN A 42 0.83 6.61 9.57
N THR A 43 1.53 5.80 8.78
CA THR A 43 0.94 5.04 7.68
C THR A 43 0.00 3.95 8.19
N VAL A 44 0.40 3.20 9.22
CA VAL A 44 -0.45 2.18 9.83
C VAL A 44 -1.69 2.83 10.47
N ALA A 45 -1.54 3.91 11.24
CA ALA A 45 -2.69 4.62 11.80
C ALA A 45 -3.66 5.11 10.72
N ASN A 46 -3.14 5.62 9.60
CA ASN A 46 -3.96 6.00 8.46
C ASN A 46 -4.69 4.79 7.84
N PHE A 47 -4.00 3.68 7.59
CA PHE A 47 -4.61 2.46 7.04
C PHE A 47 -5.72 1.92 7.96
N LEU A 48 -5.46 1.83 9.27
CA LEU A 48 -6.43 1.40 10.27
C LEU A 48 -7.64 2.35 10.33
N SER A 49 -7.47 3.67 10.16
CA SER A 49 -8.61 4.59 10.11
C SER A 49 -9.56 4.34 8.93
N TYR A 50 -9.05 3.86 7.77
CA TYR A 50 -9.93 3.43 6.67
C TYR A 50 -10.66 2.13 7.00
N ILE A 51 -10.06 1.25 7.79
CA ILE A 51 -10.70 0.02 8.26
C ILE A 51 -11.80 0.34 9.28
N GLU A 52 -11.52 1.20 10.26
CA GLU A 52 -12.48 1.60 11.30
C GLU A 52 -13.77 2.23 10.72
N ASP A 53 -13.65 2.95 9.61
CA ASP A 53 -14.78 3.58 8.91
C ASP A 53 -15.41 2.67 7.83
N ASP A 54 -15.02 1.39 7.75
CA ASP A 54 -15.45 0.43 6.72
C ASP A 54 -15.15 0.90 5.27
N ALA A 55 -14.24 1.85 5.09
CA ALA A 55 -14.03 2.55 3.83
C ALA A 55 -13.39 1.69 2.73
N TYR A 56 -12.78 0.56 3.10
CA TYR A 56 -12.27 -0.44 2.16
C TYR A 56 -13.31 -1.51 1.79
N ASN A 57 -14.45 -1.59 2.48
CA ASN A 57 -15.47 -2.58 2.17
C ASN A 57 -16.11 -2.27 0.81
N GLU A 58 -16.35 -3.33 0.03
CA GLU A 58 -16.86 -3.27 -1.34
C GLU A 58 -15.99 -2.44 -2.30
N THR A 59 -14.73 -2.17 -1.94
CA THR A 59 -13.74 -1.63 -2.87
C THR A 59 -13.23 -2.72 -3.81
N VAL A 60 -12.57 -2.34 -4.89
CA VAL A 60 -12.04 -3.28 -5.89
C VAL A 60 -10.53 -3.17 -6.04
N ILE A 61 -9.91 -4.29 -6.40
CA ILE A 61 -8.57 -4.29 -6.97
C ILE A 61 -8.68 -3.69 -8.37
N HIS A 62 -8.25 -2.44 -8.48
CA HIS A 62 -8.39 -1.64 -9.70
C HIS A 62 -7.13 -1.65 -10.57
N ARG A 63 -6.06 -2.31 -10.10
CA ARG A 63 -4.82 -2.45 -10.86
C ARG A 63 -4.03 -3.67 -10.42
N SER A 64 -3.52 -4.44 -11.38
CA SER A 64 -2.60 -5.56 -11.19
C SER A 64 -1.65 -5.60 -12.37
N ILE A 65 -0.35 -5.54 -12.08
CA ILE A 65 0.71 -5.69 -13.08
C ILE A 65 1.51 -6.93 -12.72
N THR A 66 1.53 -7.90 -13.63
CA THR A 66 2.30 -9.13 -13.51
C THR A 66 3.77 -8.82 -13.22
N ASP A 67 4.35 -9.57 -12.27
CA ASP A 67 5.73 -9.40 -11.81
C ASP A 67 6.05 -7.99 -11.29
N PHE A 68 5.05 -7.27 -10.76
CA PHE A 68 5.26 -5.97 -10.14
C PHE A 68 4.40 -5.76 -8.90
N VAL A 69 3.14 -5.33 -9.06
CA VAL A 69 2.28 -4.97 -7.92
C VAL A 69 0.80 -5.26 -8.17
N ILE A 70 0.05 -5.48 -7.09
CA ILE A 70 -1.42 -5.49 -7.05
C ILE A 70 -1.88 -4.32 -6.19
N GLN A 71 -2.79 -3.48 -6.70
CA GLN A 71 -3.15 -2.19 -6.09
C GLN A 71 -4.66 -2.07 -5.85
N GLY A 72 -5.00 -1.56 -4.66
CA GLY A 72 -6.35 -1.46 -4.13
C GLY A 72 -6.56 -0.21 -3.26
N GLY A 73 -7.69 -0.15 -2.55
CA GLY A 73 -8.00 0.91 -1.58
C GLY A 73 -8.39 2.27 -2.17
N GLY A 74 -8.61 2.35 -3.49
CA GLY A 74 -8.89 3.62 -4.18
C GLY A 74 -10.35 3.81 -4.62
N PHE A 75 -11.04 2.72 -4.95
CA PHE A 75 -12.28 2.80 -5.71
C PHE A 75 -13.29 1.73 -5.30
N THR A 76 -14.55 2.12 -5.27
CA THR A 76 -15.70 1.21 -5.39
C THR A 76 -16.10 1.08 -6.85
N PHE A 77 -17.03 0.19 -7.17
CA PHE A 77 -17.55 0.05 -8.52
C PHE A 77 -19.08 -0.01 -8.55
N SER A 78 -19.68 0.88 -9.33
CA SER A 78 -21.11 0.86 -9.65
C SER A 78 -21.31 0.60 -11.15
N ASP A 79 -21.20 1.65 -11.96
CA ASP A 79 -21.09 1.61 -13.42
C ASP A 79 -19.68 1.99 -13.89
N SER A 80 -18.90 2.61 -13.00
CA SER A 80 -17.52 3.05 -13.18
C SER A 80 -16.72 2.88 -11.89
N LEU A 81 -15.39 3.02 -11.98
CA LEU A 81 -14.53 3.16 -10.80
C LEU A 81 -14.83 4.51 -10.13
N ASP A 82 -15.42 4.45 -8.95
CA ASP A 82 -15.83 5.62 -8.16
C ASP A 82 -14.87 5.78 -6.98
N PRO A 83 -14.13 6.90 -6.87
CA PRO A 83 -13.12 7.08 -5.85
C PRO A 83 -13.75 7.09 -4.45
N ILE A 84 -13.12 6.43 -3.48
CA ILE A 84 -13.53 6.53 -2.09
C ILE A 84 -13.17 7.90 -1.51
N THR A 85 -13.84 8.28 -0.42
CA THR A 85 -13.50 9.53 0.29
C THR A 85 -12.13 9.40 0.92
N THR A 86 -11.22 10.32 0.61
CA THR A 86 -9.85 10.31 1.14
C THR A 86 -9.71 11.20 2.37
N ARG A 87 -8.71 10.86 3.19
CA ARG A 87 -8.22 11.63 4.33
C ARG A 87 -6.99 12.45 3.95
N PRO A 88 -6.53 13.40 4.79
CA PRO A 88 -5.29 14.12 4.57
C PRO A 88 -4.12 13.16 4.31
N ALA A 89 -3.20 13.58 3.45
CA ALA A 89 -2.06 12.76 3.11
C ALA A 89 -1.12 12.55 4.32
N VAL A 90 -0.50 11.38 4.39
CA VAL A 90 0.49 11.04 5.42
C VAL A 90 1.91 11.32 4.95
N ILE A 91 2.78 11.62 5.91
CA ILE A 91 4.22 11.74 5.67
C ILE A 91 4.79 10.37 5.31
N ASN A 92 5.69 10.34 4.34
CA ASN A 92 6.37 9.14 3.89
C ASN A 92 7.34 8.61 4.97
N GLU A 93 7.28 7.31 5.25
CA GLU A 93 8.11 6.59 6.22
C GLU A 93 8.83 5.41 5.52
N PRO A 94 9.68 5.64 4.51
CA PRO A 94 10.26 4.59 3.64
C PRO A 94 11.40 3.80 4.30
N VAL A 95 11.20 3.36 5.55
CA VAL A 95 12.18 2.69 6.42
C VAL A 95 12.41 1.23 5.99
N LEU A 96 11.37 0.57 5.47
CA LEU A 96 11.39 -0.83 5.07
C LEU A 96 11.39 -0.98 3.55
N SER A 97 11.99 -2.08 3.07
CA SER A 97 12.24 -2.34 1.65
C SER A 97 11.04 -3.01 0.96
N ASN A 98 10.78 -2.60 -0.29
CA ASN A 98 9.70 -3.07 -1.15
C ASN A 98 10.00 -4.45 -1.76
N VAL A 99 10.15 -5.46 -0.90
CA VAL A 99 10.37 -6.86 -1.29
C VAL A 99 9.06 -7.64 -1.44
N LYS A 100 9.09 -8.79 -2.10
CA LYS A 100 7.91 -9.66 -2.31
C LYS A 100 7.15 -9.92 -1.01
N GLY A 101 5.82 -9.82 -1.07
CA GLY A 101 4.92 -10.10 0.05
C GLY A 101 4.71 -8.94 1.02
N THR A 102 5.34 -7.79 0.77
CA THR A 102 5.07 -6.56 1.53
C THR A 102 3.89 -5.78 0.96
N ILE A 103 3.24 -4.98 1.80
CA ILE A 103 2.25 -3.97 1.40
C ILE A 103 2.82 -2.57 1.64
N ALA A 104 2.62 -1.68 0.66
CA ALA A 104 3.12 -0.31 0.69
C ALA A 104 2.06 0.70 0.23
N MET A 105 2.20 1.97 0.66
CA MET A 105 1.28 3.04 0.26
C MET A 105 1.55 3.52 -1.16
N ALA A 106 0.49 3.65 -1.97
CA ALA A 106 0.58 4.31 -3.26
C ALA A 106 0.58 5.83 -3.11
N LYS A 107 1.25 6.53 -4.04
CA LYS A 107 1.49 7.98 -3.98
C LYS A 107 1.31 8.60 -5.37
N LEU A 108 1.07 9.90 -5.40
CA LEU A 108 1.15 10.69 -6.63
C LEU A 108 2.61 10.80 -7.09
N ALA A 109 2.82 10.77 -8.41
CA ALA A 109 4.14 10.93 -8.98
C ALA A 109 4.70 12.34 -8.66
N ASN A 110 5.96 12.39 -8.21
CA ASN A 110 6.68 13.60 -7.82
C ASN A 110 6.14 14.32 -6.57
N ASP A 111 5.33 13.64 -5.77
CA ASP A 111 4.94 14.10 -4.44
C ASP A 111 5.12 12.95 -3.44
N GLU A 112 6.20 13.01 -2.68
CA GLU A 112 6.60 11.94 -1.77
C GLU A 112 5.65 11.80 -0.57
N ASN A 113 4.90 12.84 -0.19
CA ASN A 113 4.04 12.88 1.01
C ASN A 113 2.55 12.95 0.62
N SER A 114 2.18 12.29 -0.48
CA SER A 114 0.83 12.31 -1.07
C SER A 114 -0.01 11.05 -0.80
N ALA A 115 0.51 10.10 -0.04
CA ALA A 115 -0.19 8.85 0.30
C ALA A 115 -1.49 9.14 1.06
N THR A 116 -2.61 8.56 0.60
CA THR A 116 -3.92 8.68 1.27
C THR A 116 -4.54 7.31 1.53
N SER A 117 -5.39 6.79 0.64
CA SER A 117 -6.12 5.52 0.85
C SER A 117 -5.59 4.35 0.04
N GLN A 118 -4.86 4.62 -1.03
CA GLN A 118 -4.41 3.58 -1.96
C GLN A 118 -3.15 2.90 -1.46
N TRP A 119 -3.10 1.59 -1.64
CA TRP A 119 -2.00 0.72 -1.25
C TRP A 119 -1.74 -0.29 -2.37
N PHE A 120 -0.56 -0.92 -2.35
CA PHE A 120 -0.23 -2.02 -3.24
C PHE A 120 0.57 -3.12 -2.53
N PHE A 121 0.37 -4.37 -2.96
CA PHE A 121 1.22 -5.50 -2.60
C PHE A 121 2.36 -5.66 -3.60
N ASN A 122 3.57 -5.91 -3.11
CA ASN A 122 4.73 -6.25 -3.93
C ASN A 122 4.69 -7.74 -4.31
N MET A 123 4.57 -8.03 -5.62
CA MET A 123 4.50 -9.41 -6.15
C MET A 123 5.87 -10.04 -6.38
N VAL A 124 6.89 -9.19 -6.49
CA VAL A 124 8.32 -9.54 -6.64
C VAL A 124 9.16 -8.60 -5.78
N ASP A 125 10.48 -8.76 -5.81
CA ASP A 125 11.40 -7.78 -5.24
C ASP A 125 11.47 -6.52 -6.12
N ASN A 126 10.89 -5.43 -5.64
CA ASN A 126 10.85 -4.13 -6.30
C ASN A 126 11.82 -3.11 -5.67
N SER A 127 12.65 -3.53 -4.71
CA SER A 127 13.53 -2.67 -3.90
C SER A 127 14.38 -1.73 -4.76
N THR A 128 15.00 -2.24 -5.82
CA THR A 128 15.88 -1.46 -6.71
C THR A 128 15.23 -0.20 -7.32
N THR A 129 13.91 -0.16 -7.40
CA THR A 129 13.16 0.99 -7.93
C THR A 129 12.33 1.66 -6.84
N LEU A 130 11.46 0.93 -6.15
CA LEU A 130 10.48 1.50 -5.23
C LEU A 130 11.08 1.94 -3.90
N ASP A 131 12.30 1.51 -3.56
CA ASP A 131 12.94 2.00 -2.35
C ASP A 131 13.51 3.41 -2.53
N ILE A 132 13.76 3.88 -3.75
CA ILE A 132 14.40 5.18 -4.03
C ILE A 132 13.52 6.13 -4.86
N GLN A 133 12.64 5.60 -5.71
CA GLN A 133 11.80 6.39 -6.58
C GLN A 133 10.83 7.23 -5.74
N ASN A 134 10.70 8.52 -6.05
CA ASN A 134 9.75 9.43 -5.39
C ASN A 134 9.91 9.46 -3.86
N GLY A 135 11.17 9.48 -3.38
CA GLY A 135 11.50 9.41 -1.95
C GLY A 135 11.26 8.04 -1.31
N GLY A 136 11.07 6.99 -2.12
CA GLY A 136 10.71 5.65 -1.69
C GLY A 136 9.24 5.49 -1.33
N TYR A 137 8.73 4.25 -1.40
CA TYR A 137 7.36 3.91 -1.02
C TYR A 137 7.33 3.25 0.35
N THR A 138 6.47 3.77 1.23
CA THR A 138 6.36 3.31 2.62
C THR A 138 5.76 1.92 2.69
N VAL A 139 6.59 0.93 2.98
CA VAL A 139 6.15 -0.42 3.36
C VAL A 139 5.67 -0.38 4.81
N PHE A 140 4.43 -0.80 5.04
CA PHE A 140 3.77 -0.72 6.35
C PHE A 140 3.20 -2.06 6.83
N GLY A 141 3.45 -3.15 6.10
CA GLY A 141 3.12 -4.49 6.54
C GLY A 141 3.65 -5.58 5.61
N GLN A 142 3.38 -6.82 5.99
CA GLN A 142 3.65 -8.01 5.16
C GLN A 142 2.52 -9.03 5.27
N ILE A 143 2.28 -9.76 4.20
CA ILE A 143 1.31 -10.85 4.19
C ILE A 143 1.86 -12.10 4.87
N THR A 144 0.96 -12.99 5.31
CA THR A 144 1.34 -14.35 5.70
C THR A 144 1.62 -15.25 4.49
N ALA A 145 2.40 -16.32 4.69
CA ALA A 145 2.67 -17.29 3.64
C ALA A 145 1.39 -17.95 3.09
N GLN A 146 0.38 -18.11 3.94
CA GLN A 146 -0.93 -18.66 3.60
C GLN A 146 -1.75 -17.73 2.70
N SER A 147 -1.43 -16.43 2.69
CA SER A 147 -2.11 -15.41 1.89
C SER A 147 -1.53 -15.27 0.48
N GLN A 148 -0.29 -15.72 0.25
CA GLN A 148 0.38 -15.62 -1.05
C GLN A 148 -0.43 -16.26 -2.20
N PRO A 149 -1.03 -17.47 -2.06
CA PRO A 149 -1.82 -18.06 -3.13
C PRO A 149 -3.02 -17.20 -3.56
N THR A 150 -3.63 -16.45 -2.64
CA THR A 150 -4.74 -15.52 -2.97
C THR A 150 -4.26 -14.42 -3.91
N LEU A 151 -3.10 -13.81 -3.63
CA LEU A 151 -2.51 -12.79 -4.51
C LEU A 151 -2.04 -13.37 -5.85
N ASP A 152 -1.48 -14.58 -5.83
CA ASP A 152 -1.07 -15.27 -7.06
C ASP A 152 -2.28 -15.55 -7.95
N ASN A 153 -3.42 -15.96 -7.37
CA ASN A 153 -4.69 -16.14 -8.10
C ASN A 153 -5.16 -14.82 -8.73
N ILE A 154 -5.15 -13.71 -7.98
CA ILE A 154 -5.53 -12.39 -8.49
C ILE A 154 -4.61 -11.98 -9.66
N SER A 155 -3.30 -12.17 -9.52
CA SER A 155 -2.32 -11.82 -10.55
C SER A 155 -2.43 -12.68 -11.82
N ALA A 156 -2.98 -13.90 -11.71
CA ALA A 156 -3.14 -14.83 -12.82
C ALA A 156 -4.43 -14.60 -13.63
N LEU A 157 -5.32 -13.70 -13.17
CA LEU A 157 -6.52 -13.32 -13.90
C LEU A 157 -6.17 -12.60 -15.21
N VAL A 158 -7.14 -12.56 -16.12
CA VAL A 158 -7.05 -11.73 -17.31
C VAL A 158 -7.06 -10.26 -16.89
N HIS A 159 -6.21 -9.43 -17.50
CA HIS A 159 -6.23 -7.98 -17.27
C HIS A 159 -6.91 -7.26 -18.44
N CYS A 160 -8.00 -6.56 -18.18
CA CYS A 160 -8.55 -5.58 -19.11
C CYS A 160 -7.86 -4.24 -18.84
N SER A 161 -6.92 -3.86 -19.71
CA SER A 161 -5.87 -2.87 -19.36
C SER A 161 -5.11 -3.34 -18.12
N ASP A 162 -5.17 -2.63 -17.01
CA ASP A 162 -4.49 -3.03 -15.77
C ASP A 162 -5.45 -3.67 -14.75
N ILE A 163 -6.76 -3.73 -15.05
CA ILE A 163 -7.77 -4.23 -14.10
C ILE A 163 -7.85 -5.76 -14.20
N PRO A 164 -7.58 -6.52 -13.13
CA PRO A 164 -7.77 -7.96 -13.13
C PRO A 164 -9.27 -8.30 -13.13
N VAL A 165 -9.70 -9.14 -14.06
CA VAL A 165 -11.10 -9.50 -14.27
C VAL A 165 -11.36 -11.00 -14.19
N VAL A 166 -12.52 -11.36 -13.64
CA VAL A 166 -13.03 -12.74 -13.58
C VAL A 166 -14.06 -13.00 -14.68
N ASP A 167 -14.07 -14.22 -15.20
CA ASP A 167 -15.00 -14.70 -16.24
C ASP A 167 -15.02 -13.86 -17.54
N ILE A 168 -13.91 -13.18 -17.83
CA ILE A 168 -13.70 -12.40 -19.06
C ILE A 168 -12.39 -12.84 -19.71
N THR A 169 -12.42 -13.09 -21.01
CA THR A 169 -11.22 -13.41 -21.80
C THR A 169 -10.52 -12.15 -22.32
N SER A 170 -9.26 -12.28 -22.72
CA SER A 170 -8.49 -11.16 -23.29
C SER A 170 -9.12 -10.57 -24.56
N ASP A 171 -9.73 -11.41 -25.40
CA ASP A 171 -10.45 -10.96 -26.60
C ASP A 171 -11.68 -10.12 -26.23
N GLN A 172 -12.38 -10.50 -25.15
CA GLN A 172 -13.56 -9.79 -24.66
C GLN A 172 -13.20 -8.42 -24.08
N CYS A 173 -12.02 -8.24 -23.45
CA CYS A 173 -11.54 -6.93 -22.99
C CYS A 173 -11.41 -5.90 -24.12
N SER A 174 -11.22 -6.34 -25.36
CA SER A 174 -11.04 -5.47 -26.53
C SER A 174 -12.34 -5.23 -27.31
N SER A 175 -13.44 -5.87 -26.91
CA SER A 175 -14.72 -5.79 -27.59
C SER A 175 -15.60 -4.68 -27.01
N SER A 176 -16.27 -3.92 -27.88
CA SER A 176 -17.30 -2.96 -27.47
C SER A 176 -18.61 -3.61 -26.99
N ASP A 177 -18.77 -4.91 -27.24
CA ASP A 177 -20.02 -5.63 -26.96
C ASP A 177 -20.05 -6.23 -25.54
N VAL A 178 -18.91 -6.23 -24.85
CA VAL A 178 -18.77 -6.74 -23.50
C VAL A 178 -18.67 -5.58 -22.53
N THR A 179 -19.60 -5.52 -21.58
CA THR A 179 -19.57 -4.53 -20.50
C THR A 179 -19.04 -5.18 -19.24
N ILE A 180 -17.94 -4.66 -18.70
CA ILE A 180 -17.41 -5.08 -17.40
C ILE A 180 -18.38 -4.59 -16.32
N SER A 181 -18.82 -5.51 -15.47
CA SER A 181 -19.68 -5.23 -14.31
C SER A 181 -18.94 -5.55 -13.00
N SER A 182 -19.53 -5.20 -11.86
CA SER A 182 -18.99 -5.56 -10.54
C SER A 182 -18.75 -7.07 -10.38
N ALA A 183 -19.58 -7.91 -11.02
CA ALA A 183 -19.42 -9.35 -10.99
C ALA A 183 -18.12 -9.85 -11.66
N ASN A 184 -17.51 -9.02 -12.51
CA ASN A 184 -16.25 -9.33 -13.18
C ASN A 184 -15.03 -8.79 -12.44
N LEU A 185 -15.20 -8.07 -11.32
CA LEU A 185 -14.10 -7.43 -10.61
C LEU A 185 -13.72 -8.18 -9.33
N VAL A 186 -12.44 -8.14 -9.00
CA VAL A 186 -11.97 -8.62 -7.70
C VAL A 186 -12.38 -7.61 -6.63
N THR A 187 -13.44 -7.97 -5.90
CA THR A 187 -13.99 -7.17 -4.80
C THR A 187 -13.30 -7.52 -3.49
N ILE A 188 -13.04 -6.50 -2.66
CA ILE A 188 -12.67 -6.59 -1.25
C ILE A 188 -13.97 -6.52 -0.46
N ASN A 189 -14.44 -7.65 0.05
CA ASN A 189 -15.73 -7.75 0.73
C ASN A 189 -15.68 -7.08 2.11
N SER A 190 -14.60 -7.30 2.85
CA SER A 190 -14.39 -6.66 4.14
C SER A 190 -12.92 -6.61 4.51
N VAL A 191 -12.56 -5.64 5.34
CA VAL A 191 -11.25 -5.59 6.00
C VAL A 191 -11.48 -5.43 7.49
N VAL A 192 -10.89 -6.30 8.32
CA VAL A 192 -11.10 -6.30 9.77
C VAL A 192 -9.78 -6.49 10.52
N VAL A 193 -9.68 -5.94 11.72
CA VAL A 193 -8.57 -6.20 12.64
C VAL A 193 -8.85 -7.52 13.38
N LEU A 194 -7.98 -8.52 13.22
CA LEU A 194 -8.09 -9.80 13.93
C LEU A 194 -7.43 -9.77 15.30
N ASP A 195 -6.29 -9.09 15.38
CA ASP A 195 -5.50 -8.96 16.60
C ASP A 195 -4.94 -7.53 16.66
N ASP A 196 -5.34 -6.79 17.69
CA ASP A 196 -4.79 -5.46 17.99
C ASP A 196 -3.56 -5.56 18.90
N ASN A 197 -3.11 -6.78 19.24
CA ASN A 197 -1.95 -7.00 20.09
C ASN A 197 -0.67 -6.57 19.38
N PRO A 198 -0.04 -5.52 19.89
CA PRO A 198 1.06 -4.84 19.25
C PRO A 198 2.35 -5.70 19.24
N ALA A 199 2.42 -6.81 19.99
CA ALA A 199 3.54 -7.74 19.95
C ALA A 199 3.40 -8.86 18.89
N SER A 200 2.35 -8.87 18.08
CA SER A 200 2.10 -9.98 17.14
C SER A 200 3.21 -10.15 16.09
N SER A 201 3.96 -9.08 15.77
CA SER A 201 5.12 -9.12 14.87
C SER A 201 6.45 -9.52 15.51
N THR A 202 6.50 -9.89 16.80
CA THR A 202 7.79 -10.12 17.50
C THR A 202 8.65 -11.22 16.84
N GLY A 203 8.06 -12.05 15.96
CA GLY A 203 8.76 -13.05 15.15
C GLY A 203 9.02 -12.66 13.68
N LEU A 204 8.62 -11.47 13.24
CA LEU A 204 8.83 -10.98 11.88
C LEU A 204 10.22 -10.35 11.76
N ASN A 205 10.81 -10.48 10.57
CA ASN A 205 12.12 -9.92 10.26
C ASN A 205 12.05 -9.15 8.93
N PRO A 206 11.43 -7.95 8.93
CA PRO A 206 11.29 -7.16 7.72
C PRO A 206 12.66 -6.69 7.21
N THR A 207 12.77 -6.49 5.90
CA THR A 207 14.00 -6.01 5.27
C THR A 207 14.04 -4.49 5.35
N ASN A 208 15.12 -3.92 5.86
CA ASN A 208 15.29 -2.46 5.89
C ASN A 208 15.59 -1.91 4.49
N ASN A 209 15.06 -0.74 4.19
CA ASN A 209 15.49 0.05 3.05
C ASN A 209 16.87 0.65 3.36
N THR A 210 17.87 0.29 2.56
CA THR A 210 19.25 0.80 2.68
C THR A 210 19.66 1.70 1.52
N LEU A 211 18.74 1.94 0.56
CA LEU A 211 19.02 2.62 -0.69
C LEU A 211 18.69 4.12 -0.65
N ILE A 212 17.81 4.55 0.27
CA ILE A 212 17.67 5.97 0.59
C ILE A 212 18.84 6.36 1.48
N ALA A 213 19.73 7.19 0.94
CA ALA A 213 20.69 7.89 1.76
C ALA A 213 19.90 8.75 2.77
N GLN A 214 20.07 8.49 4.07
CA GLN A 214 19.73 9.48 5.08
C GLN A 214 20.47 10.77 4.71
N GLU A 215 19.74 11.83 4.38
CA GLU A 215 20.35 13.15 4.25
C GLU A 215 20.98 13.53 5.61
N ASP A 216 22.31 13.59 5.58
CA ASP A 216 23.28 14.30 6.42
C ASP A 216 23.11 14.33 7.95
N THR A 217 23.98 13.56 8.61
CA THR A 217 24.85 14.15 9.64
C THR A 217 26.32 13.97 9.23
N SER A 218 26.80 14.80 8.31
CA SER A 218 28.24 14.97 8.10
C SER A 218 28.58 16.40 7.73
N ASP A 219 29.09 17.13 8.71
CA ASP A 219 29.79 18.40 8.52
C ASP A 219 30.91 18.27 7.46
N ASP A 220 30.98 19.27 6.59
CA ASP A 220 32.14 19.76 5.82
C ASP A 220 33.09 18.74 5.16
N ALA A 221 32.98 18.57 3.83
CA ALA A 221 34.14 18.65 2.93
C ALA A 221 33.76 18.73 1.44
N ILE A 222 34.26 19.79 0.79
CA ILE A 222 34.26 20.04 -0.66
C ILE A 222 35.05 18.95 -1.41
N SER A 223 34.51 18.39 -2.50
CA SER A 223 35.20 18.33 -3.81
C SER A 223 34.33 17.74 -4.94
N SER A 224 34.42 18.39 -6.10
CA SER A 224 33.82 18.05 -7.38
C SER A 224 34.32 16.73 -7.98
N THR A 225 33.48 15.99 -8.72
CA THR A 225 33.78 15.45 -10.07
C THR A 225 32.52 14.91 -10.75
N SER A 226 32.40 15.24 -12.04
CA SER A 226 31.40 14.83 -13.03
C SER A 226 31.51 13.35 -13.44
N SER A 227 30.38 12.65 -13.56
CA SER A 227 30.18 11.50 -14.48
C SER A 227 28.70 11.10 -14.36
N GLY A 228 27.86 11.28 -15.37
CA GLY A 228 27.80 10.39 -16.54
C GLY A 228 26.47 9.64 -16.46
N GLY A 229 25.47 10.09 -17.23
CA GLY A 229 24.10 9.61 -17.13
C GLY A 229 23.90 8.17 -17.57
N VAL A 230 22.92 7.52 -16.95
CA VAL A 230 22.32 6.26 -17.42
C VAL A 230 20.82 6.49 -17.56
N LEU A 231 20.35 6.41 -18.80
CA LEU A 231 18.95 6.39 -19.19
C LEU A 231 18.36 5.03 -18.79
N GLY A 232 17.76 4.95 -17.61
CA GLY A 232 16.89 3.85 -17.18
C GLY A 232 15.44 4.19 -17.52
N GLY A 233 14.74 3.28 -18.19
CA GLY A 233 13.35 3.48 -18.62
C GLY A 233 12.42 3.80 -17.45
N PHE A 234 11.79 4.98 -17.51
CA PHE A 234 10.78 5.41 -16.56
C PHE A 234 9.50 4.60 -16.76
N TRP A 235 9.31 3.55 -15.95
CA TRP A 235 7.97 3.06 -15.65
C TRP A 235 7.34 4.04 -14.66
N LEU A 236 6.58 4.99 -15.21
CA LEU A 236 5.79 5.93 -14.41
C LEU A 236 4.61 5.18 -13.82
N LEU A 237 4.54 5.11 -12.48
CA LEU A 237 3.31 4.85 -11.75
C LEU A 237 2.37 6.03 -11.96
N ILE A 238 1.60 6.01 -13.05
CA ILE A 238 0.57 7.00 -13.31
C ILE A 238 -0.64 6.62 -12.47
N ALA A 239 -0.92 7.39 -11.42
CA ALA A 239 -2.24 7.40 -10.81
C ALA A 239 -3.23 7.86 -11.90
N PHE A 240 -4.08 6.95 -12.38
CA PHE A 240 -5.07 7.25 -13.40
C PHE A 240 -6.05 8.29 -12.87
N PHE A 241 -6.04 9.49 -13.44
CA PHE A 241 -7.17 10.40 -13.36
C PHE A 241 -8.20 9.97 -14.41
N VAL A 242 -9.28 9.32 -14.00
CA VAL A 242 -10.44 9.11 -14.86
C VAL A 242 -11.13 10.45 -15.06
N SER A 243 -10.96 11.05 -16.24
CA SER A 243 -11.77 12.19 -16.66
C SER A 243 -13.19 11.70 -16.94
N VAL A 244 -14.14 12.09 -16.10
CA VAL A 244 -15.57 11.77 -16.24
C VAL A 244 -16.12 12.49 -17.47
N ASN A 245 -16.15 11.81 -18.62
CA ASN A 245 -16.97 12.25 -19.74
C ASN A 245 -18.42 11.87 -19.45
N ARG A 246 -19.22 12.86 -19.04
CA ARG A 246 -20.69 12.75 -18.93
C ARG A 246 -21.28 12.33 -20.29
N LEU A 247 -21.63 11.05 -20.42
CA LEU A 247 -22.45 10.57 -21.53
C LEU A 247 -23.89 11.06 -21.34
N LYS A 248 -24.39 11.76 -22.37
CA LYS A 248 -25.73 12.33 -22.42
C LYS A 248 -26.78 11.23 -22.35
N ARG A 249 -27.72 11.38 -21.41
CA ARG A 249 -29.03 10.71 -21.42
C ARG A 249 -29.78 11.08 -22.71
N THR A 250 -30.04 10.12 -23.58
CA THR A 250 -31.13 10.22 -24.56
C THR A 250 -32.41 9.66 -23.94
N HIS A 251 -33.46 10.49 -23.96
CA HIS A 251 -34.83 10.14 -23.63
C HIS A 251 -35.43 9.15 -24.63
#